data_AF-A0A1V3BZD3-F1
#
_entry.id   AF-A0A1V3BZD3-F1
#
_cell.length_a   1.000
_cell.length_b   1.000
_cell.length_c   1.000
_cell.angle_alpha   90.00
_cell.angle_beta   90.00
_cell.angle_gamma   90.00
#
_symmetry.space_group_name_H-M   'P 1'
#
loop_
_entity.id
_entity.type
_entity.pdbx_description
1 polymer ?
#
loop_
_entity_poly.entity_id
_entity_poly.type
_entity_poly.pdbx_seq_one_letter_code
_entity_poly.pdbx_strand_id
1 'polypeptide(L)'
;MDSVAVVERFGLGADVRAWLEEAERLPEPVRALEVPVGAEAARVLDLFALEAVDRAEVEALWPGSGASLGEWPPELWHLVGCMYRRLCADADLPVGRWRDWPALVEAEDPRVRVASLWAFAARVPAQFEAHGALGVDPSVTAATLADVGVQVARSRRMFGRLCVETAAWVAAQFRGRLYWLGGLQFEPGLLVEGGGVEWYSEEEAAGLGPGMGRGDVALRLHIPTGGLDPVSVDGALGRARGFAREHLGCDPVVATCTSWLLDPRWGGVLGEESNIVRFQRRFTLVGGGQPGDADVFRFVFGMPRVDVGSAPRRTRLERAVVERLESGGSWRVRTGWLRLPE
;
A
#
# COMPACT_ATOMS: atom_id res chain seq x y z
N MET A 1 5.59 30.27 2.69
CA MET A 1 4.14 30.00 2.67
C MET A 1 3.83 29.11 3.85
N ASP A 2 2.66 29.24 4.47
CA ASP A 2 2.27 28.50 5.68
C ASP A 2 1.06 27.62 5.34
N SER A 3 1.02 26.42 5.92
CA SER A 3 -0.10 25.48 5.99
C SER A 3 -1.50 26.12 6.08
N VAL A 4 -1.64 27.25 6.79
CA VAL A 4 -2.91 27.99 6.90
C VAL A 4 -3.44 28.39 5.52
N ALA A 5 -2.60 28.98 4.68
CA ALA A 5 -2.99 29.44 3.35
C ALA A 5 -3.43 28.27 2.45
N VAL A 6 -2.76 27.11 2.56
CA VAL A 6 -3.11 25.90 1.80
C VAL A 6 -4.48 25.38 2.21
N VAL A 7 -4.71 25.28 3.51
CA VAL A 7 -5.95 24.74 4.08
C VAL A 7 -7.14 25.64 3.78
N GLU A 8 -6.98 26.96 3.90
CA GLU A 8 -8.02 27.93 3.53
C GLU A 8 -8.31 27.91 2.02
N ARG A 9 -7.27 27.85 1.18
CA ARG A 9 -7.40 27.85 -0.28
C ARG A 9 -8.19 26.64 -0.79
N PHE A 10 -7.95 25.47 -0.22
CA PHE A 10 -8.50 24.21 -0.70
C PHE A 10 -9.59 23.61 0.21
N GLY A 11 -9.98 24.30 1.28
CA GLY A 11 -11.01 23.84 2.21
C GLY A 11 -10.64 22.54 2.93
N LEU A 12 -9.38 22.39 3.33
CA LEU A 12 -8.88 21.16 3.95
C LEU A 12 -9.17 21.08 5.45
N GLY A 13 -9.12 19.88 6.02
CA GLY A 13 -9.38 19.65 7.44
C GLY A 13 -8.23 20.08 8.36
N ALA A 14 -8.53 20.19 9.66
CA ALA A 14 -7.55 20.49 10.69
C ALA A 14 -6.47 19.39 10.84
N ASP A 15 -6.82 18.15 10.52
CA ASP A 15 -5.90 17.01 10.46
C ASP A 15 -4.86 17.19 9.36
N VAL A 16 -5.28 17.65 8.17
CA VAL A 16 -4.38 17.96 7.06
C VAL A 16 -3.46 19.12 7.43
N ARG A 17 -4.00 20.17 8.06
CA ARG A 17 -3.21 21.30 8.55
C ARG A 17 -2.11 20.85 9.51
N ALA A 18 -2.46 20.08 10.55
CA ALA A 18 -1.50 19.59 11.53
C ALA A 18 -0.38 18.75 10.87
N TRP A 19 -0.75 17.93 9.89
CA TRP A 19 0.22 17.15 9.13
C TRP A 19 1.18 18.04 8.30
N LEU A 20 0.66 19.10 7.67
CA LEU A 20 1.48 20.07 6.93
C LEU A 20 2.43 20.82 7.86
N GLU A 21 1.96 21.30 9.02
CA GLU A 21 2.79 21.97 10.03
C GLU A 21 3.90 21.04 10.58
N GLU A 22 3.64 19.74 10.69
CA GLU A 22 4.68 18.75 10.98
C GLU A 22 5.69 18.62 9.84
N ALA A 23 5.22 18.52 8.59
CA ALA A 23 6.08 18.37 7.43
C ALA A 23 6.96 19.61 7.21
N GLU A 24 6.44 20.81 7.44
CA GLU A 24 7.16 22.07 7.33
C GLU A 24 8.38 22.15 8.26
N ARG A 25 8.29 21.55 9.45
CA ARG A 25 9.35 21.51 10.46
C ARG A 25 10.44 20.47 10.17
N LEU A 26 10.26 19.61 9.17
CA LEU A 26 11.27 18.63 8.77
C LEU A 26 12.45 19.30 8.07
N PRO A 27 13.62 18.65 8.06
CA PRO A 27 14.77 19.15 7.31
C PRO A 27 14.44 19.36 5.83
N GLU A 28 15.09 20.34 5.21
CA GLU A 28 14.99 20.50 3.76
C GLU A 28 15.56 19.27 3.05
N PRO A 29 14.90 18.77 1.99
CA PRO A 29 15.40 17.65 1.21
C PRO A 29 16.76 17.97 0.59
N VAL A 30 17.67 16.99 0.60
CA VAL A 30 18.98 17.10 -0.08
C VAL A 30 18.80 17.36 -1.58
N ARG A 31 17.79 16.74 -2.20
CA ARG A 31 17.38 17.01 -3.58
C ARG A 31 16.11 17.84 -3.56
N ALA A 32 16.14 19.01 -4.17
CA ALA A 32 14.97 19.87 -4.30
C ALA A 32 13.81 19.13 -5.00
N LEU A 33 12.58 19.56 -4.72
CA LEU A 33 11.40 19.06 -5.43
C LEU A 33 11.48 19.47 -6.90
N GLU A 34 11.60 18.48 -7.78
CA GLU A 34 11.47 18.65 -9.23
C GLU A 34 10.39 17.68 -9.72
N VAL A 35 9.18 18.21 -9.95
CA VAL A 35 8.12 17.41 -10.57
C VAL A 35 8.49 17.24 -12.06
N PRO A 36 8.61 16.00 -12.56
CA PRO A 36 9.06 15.78 -13.93
C PRO A 36 8.09 16.39 -14.93
N VAL A 37 8.53 16.77 -16.13
CA VAL A 37 7.65 17.34 -17.18
C VAL A 37 7.96 16.73 -18.55
N GLY A 38 7.05 16.89 -19.50
CA GLY A 38 7.23 16.41 -20.88
C GLY A 38 7.52 14.91 -20.94
N ALA A 39 8.60 14.52 -21.63
CA ALA A 39 8.97 13.12 -21.80
C ALA A 39 9.27 12.39 -20.48
N GLU A 40 9.79 13.10 -19.46
CA GLU A 40 10.05 12.48 -18.16
C GLU A 40 8.76 12.17 -17.40
N ALA A 41 7.79 13.08 -17.45
CA ALA A 41 6.47 12.83 -16.87
C ALA A 41 5.82 11.59 -17.51
N ALA A 42 5.89 11.47 -18.84
CA ALA A 42 5.38 10.30 -19.54
C ALA A 42 6.06 8.99 -19.09
N ARG A 43 7.39 8.99 -18.92
CA ARG A 43 8.13 7.83 -18.40
C ARG A 43 7.69 7.44 -16.99
N VAL A 44 7.50 8.41 -16.10
CA VAL A 44 7.01 8.13 -14.73
C VAL A 44 5.58 7.58 -14.75
N LEU A 45 4.72 8.11 -15.61
CA LEU A 45 3.36 7.61 -15.77
C LEU A 45 3.29 6.19 -16.34
N ASP A 46 4.24 5.82 -17.22
CA ASP A 46 4.41 4.44 -17.67
C ASP A 46 4.76 3.51 -16.50
N LEU A 47 5.66 3.95 -15.61
CA LEU A 47 6.05 3.18 -14.42
C LEU A 47 4.93 3.02 -13.41
N PHE A 48 4.08 4.05 -13.24
CA PHE A 48 2.93 3.97 -12.35
C PHE A 48 1.83 3.05 -12.87
N ALA A 49 1.86 2.68 -14.16
CA ALA A 49 0.91 1.75 -14.77
C ALA A 49 -0.57 2.11 -14.49
N LEU A 50 -0.89 3.41 -14.57
CA LEU A 50 -2.25 3.90 -14.37
C LEU A 50 -3.20 3.32 -15.43
N GLU A 51 -4.46 3.06 -15.06
CA GLU A 51 -5.49 2.75 -16.06
C GLU A 51 -5.65 3.91 -17.05
N ALA A 52 -6.05 3.63 -18.29
CA ALA A 52 -6.03 4.63 -19.36
C ALA A 52 -6.83 5.90 -19.04
N VAL A 53 -7.98 5.77 -18.35
CA VAL A 53 -8.80 6.91 -17.91
C VAL A 53 -8.08 7.73 -16.85
N ASP A 54 -7.46 7.08 -15.87
CA ASP A 54 -6.70 7.76 -14.81
C ASP A 54 -5.47 8.44 -15.37
N ARG A 55 -4.75 7.78 -16.28
CA ARG A 55 -3.60 8.36 -16.96
C ARG A 55 -3.97 9.66 -17.68
N ALA A 56 -5.02 9.63 -18.50
CA ALA A 56 -5.42 10.80 -19.27
C ALA A 56 -5.84 11.97 -18.36
N GLU A 57 -6.58 11.70 -17.28
CA GLU A 57 -6.93 12.72 -16.30
C GLU A 57 -5.68 13.26 -15.57
N VAL A 58 -4.76 12.40 -15.15
CA VAL A 58 -3.51 12.79 -14.48
C VAL A 58 -2.61 13.62 -15.40
N GLU A 59 -2.46 13.24 -16.67
CA GLU A 59 -1.71 14.01 -17.68
C GLU A 59 -2.29 15.41 -17.86
N ALA A 60 -3.62 15.55 -17.87
CA ALA A 60 -4.30 16.84 -17.95
C ALA A 60 -4.19 17.68 -16.67
N LEU A 61 -3.75 17.13 -15.55
CA LEU A 61 -3.55 17.85 -14.28
C LEU A 61 -2.07 18.16 -14.01
N TRP A 62 -1.18 17.53 -14.78
CA TRP A 62 0.27 17.61 -14.64
C TRP A 62 0.77 19.05 -14.85
N PRO A 63 1.80 19.52 -14.11
CA PRO A 63 2.34 20.86 -14.30
C PRO A 63 2.90 21.01 -15.71
N GLY A 64 2.62 22.16 -16.35
CA GLY A 64 3.06 22.45 -17.72
C GLY A 64 2.27 21.75 -18.84
N SER A 65 1.16 21.05 -18.52
CA SER A 65 0.29 20.41 -19.51
C SER A 65 -0.52 21.39 -20.38
N GLY A 66 -0.50 22.70 -20.07
CA GLY A 66 -1.32 23.70 -20.76
C GLY A 66 -2.83 23.50 -20.57
N ALA A 67 -3.22 22.76 -19.53
CA ALA A 67 -4.60 22.32 -19.31
C ALA A 67 -5.55 23.43 -18.86
N SER A 68 -6.84 23.13 -18.94
CA SER A 68 -7.95 24.07 -18.71
C SER A 68 -8.02 24.68 -17.30
N LEU A 69 -7.39 24.04 -16.29
CA LEU A 69 -7.35 24.54 -14.91
C LEU A 69 -6.21 25.54 -14.65
N GLY A 70 -5.41 25.84 -15.67
CA GLY A 70 -4.28 26.77 -15.59
C GLY A 70 -3.09 26.23 -14.79
N GLU A 71 -2.10 27.10 -14.62
CA GLU A 71 -0.90 26.82 -13.81
C GLU A 71 -1.24 26.50 -12.36
N TRP A 72 -0.34 25.76 -11.71
CA TRP A 72 -0.49 25.42 -10.31
C TRP A 72 -0.34 26.65 -9.41
N PRO A 73 -1.29 26.91 -8.50
CA PRO A 73 -1.14 28.01 -7.56
C PRO A 73 -0.01 27.70 -6.56
N PRO A 74 0.62 28.73 -5.96
CA PRO A 74 1.69 28.54 -4.98
C PRO A 74 1.32 27.61 -3.81
N GLU A 75 0.06 27.60 -3.39
CA GLU A 75 -0.46 26.74 -2.33
C GLU A 75 -0.42 25.25 -2.70
N LEU A 76 -0.65 24.92 -3.97
CA LEU A 76 -0.53 23.54 -4.45
C LEU A 76 0.94 23.11 -4.49
N TRP A 77 1.84 23.99 -4.94
CA TRP A 77 3.28 23.75 -4.86
C TRP A 77 3.75 23.53 -3.43
N HIS A 78 3.23 24.30 -2.47
CA HIS A 78 3.53 24.13 -1.05
C HIS A 78 3.03 22.79 -0.50
N LEU A 79 1.79 22.41 -0.83
CA LEU A 79 1.23 21.09 -0.47
C LEU A 79 2.12 19.94 -0.97
N VAL A 80 2.48 19.95 -2.25
CA VAL A 80 3.37 18.93 -2.85
C VAL A 80 4.76 18.98 -2.23
N GLY A 81 5.28 20.18 -1.95
CA GLY A 81 6.54 20.39 -1.25
C GLY A 81 6.57 19.73 0.12
N CYS A 82 5.55 19.92 0.94
CA CYS A 82 5.41 19.26 2.24
C CYS A 82 5.35 17.73 2.11
N MET A 83 4.61 17.23 1.12
CA MET A 83 4.53 15.79 0.84
C MET A 83 5.88 15.19 0.45
N TYR A 84 6.57 15.82 -0.48
CA TYR A 84 7.90 15.39 -0.91
C TYR A 84 8.93 15.49 0.22
N ARG A 85 8.87 16.55 1.03
CA ARG A 85 9.75 16.72 2.19
C ARG A 85 9.55 15.61 3.22
N ARG A 86 8.32 15.29 3.57
CA ARG A 86 8.01 14.15 4.45
C ARG A 86 8.53 12.84 3.86
N LEU A 87 8.32 12.60 2.56
CA LEU A 87 8.79 11.40 1.88
C LEU A 87 10.31 11.25 1.95
N CYS A 88 11.05 12.35 1.76
CA CYS A 88 12.51 12.36 1.87
C CYS A 88 12.99 12.16 3.32
N ALA A 89 12.36 12.83 4.29
CA ALA A 89 12.73 12.69 5.70
C ALA A 89 12.46 11.28 6.25
N ASP A 90 11.45 10.58 5.71
CA ASP A 90 11.10 9.22 6.11
C ASP A 90 11.93 8.14 5.36
N ALA A 91 12.87 8.51 4.48
CA ALA A 91 13.67 7.54 3.71
C ALA A 91 14.42 6.55 4.63
N ASP A 92 14.89 7.04 5.79
CA ASP A 92 15.63 6.25 6.79
C ASP A 92 14.78 5.91 8.02
N LEU A 93 13.44 5.97 7.90
CA LEU A 93 12.57 5.60 9.00
C LEU A 93 12.95 4.16 9.47
N PRO A 94 12.91 3.82 10.77
CA PRO A 94 13.21 2.46 11.21
C PRO A 94 12.17 1.43 10.77
N VAL A 95 12.61 0.20 10.46
CA VAL A 95 11.74 -0.93 10.13
C VAL A 95 10.65 -1.10 11.18
N GLY A 96 9.42 -1.39 10.74
CA GLY A 96 8.25 -1.56 11.61
C GLY A 96 7.58 -0.28 12.09
N ARG A 97 8.13 0.92 11.78
CA ARG A 97 7.44 2.19 12.01
C ARG A 97 6.53 2.54 10.84
N TRP A 98 5.25 2.77 11.15
CA TRP A 98 4.25 3.32 10.23
C TRP A 98 4.16 4.84 10.35
N ARG A 99 3.81 5.51 9.25
CA ARG A 99 3.59 6.95 9.21
C ARG A 99 2.38 7.27 8.36
N ASP A 100 1.37 7.86 9.00
CA ASP A 100 0.15 8.28 8.34
C ASP A 100 0.35 9.49 7.43
N TRP A 101 -0.52 9.56 6.42
CA TRP A 101 -0.63 10.64 5.45
C TRP A 101 -2.11 11.06 5.37
N PRO A 102 -2.40 12.35 5.17
CA PRO A 102 -3.78 12.81 5.03
C PRO A 102 -4.42 12.22 3.77
N ALA A 103 -5.67 11.77 3.90
CA ALA A 103 -6.49 11.40 2.75
C ALA A 103 -7.11 12.68 2.16
N LEU A 104 -6.74 13.02 0.92
CA LEU A 104 -7.24 14.22 0.24
C LEU A 104 -8.44 13.94 -0.67
N VAL A 105 -9.08 12.76 -0.51
CA VAL A 105 -10.14 12.26 -1.40
C VAL A 105 -11.37 13.15 -1.49
N GLU A 106 -11.61 13.97 -0.46
CA GLU A 106 -12.74 14.90 -0.37
C GLU A 106 -12.49 16.27 -1.01
N ALA A 107 -11.24 16.60 -1.35
CA ALA A 107 -10.92 17.90 -1.94
C ALA A 107 -11.62 18.11 -3.29
N GLU A 108 -12.20 19.28 -3.51
CA GLU A 108 -12.89 19.62 -4.77
C GLU A 108 -11.91 19.75 -5.95
N ASP A 109 -10.73 20.34 -5.71
CA ASP A 109 -9.69 20.46 -6.73
C ASP A 109 -9.05 19.08 -7.02
N PRO A 110 -9.16 18.54 -8.24
CA PRO A 110 -8.58 17.24 -8.59
C PRO A 110 -7.07 17.21 -8.39
N ARG A 111 -6.35 18.33 -8.57
CA ARG A 111 -4.90 18.40 -8.40
C ARG A 111 -4.49 18.17 -6.95
N VAL A 112 -5.36 18.56 -6.01
CA VAL A 112 -5.18 18.32 -4.56
C VAL A 112 -5.46 16.85 -4.23
N ARG A 113 -6.52 16.25 -4.80
CA ARG A 113 -6.85 14.82 -4.57
C ARG A 113 -5.73 13.85 -4.98
N VAL A 114 -4.91 14.24 -5.94
CA VAL A 114 -3.75 13.46 -6.40
C VAL A 114 -2.40 14.12 -6.08
N ALA A 115 -2.35 15.08 -5.16
CA ALA A 115 -1.13 15.82 -4.83
C ALA A 115 0.05 14.90 -4.48
N SER A 116 -0.23 13.76 -3.86
CA SER A 116 0.76 12.75 -3.50
C SER A 116 1.44 12.12 -4.71
N LEU A 117 0.75 11.94 -5.85
CA LEU A 117 1.34 11.39 -7.08
C LEU A 117 2.52 12.25 -7.57
N TRP A 118 2.43 13.57 -7.41
CA TRP A 118 3.48 14.48 -7.85
C TRP A 118 4.73 14.38 -6.98
N ALA A 119 4.54 14.24 -5.65
CA ALA A 119 5.62 14.00 -4.72
C ALA A 119 6.30 12.63 -4.97
N PHE A 120 5.50 11.60 -5.26
CA PHE A 120 6.00 10.28 -5.65
C PHE A 120 6.78 10.33 -6.96
N ALA A 121 6.25 11.03 -7.96
CA ALA A 121 6.89 11.19 -9.26
C ALA A 121 8.27 11.85 -9.16
N ALA A 122 8.38 12.91 -8.38
CA ALA A 122 9.66 13.58 -8.11
C ALA A 122 10.67 12.66 -7.38
N ARG A 123 10.20 11.63 -6.68
CA ARG A 123 11.05 10.70 -5.93
C ARG A 123 11.47 9.47 -6.76
N VAL A 124 10.87 9.22 -7.92
CA VAL A 124 11.15 8.04 -8.76
C VAL A 124 12.65 7.85 -9.06
N PRO A 125 13.40 8.87 -9.53
CA PRO A 125 14.82 8.68 -9.84
C PRO A 125 15.62 8.20 -8.62
N ALA A 126 15.36 8.81 -7.46
CA ALA A 126 16.06 8.44 -6.24
C ALA A 126 15.64 7.07 -5.68
N GLN A 127 14.43 6.60 -6.00
CA GLN A 127 14.02 5.23 -5.69
C GLN A 127 14.84 4.21 -6.49
N PHE A 128 15.01 4.43 -7.79
CA PHE A 128 15.86 3.58 -8.63
C PHE A 128 17.31 3.57 -8.15
N GLU A 129 17.85 4.71 -7.74
CA GLU A 129 19.19 4.78 -7.18
C GLU A 129 19.30 4.03 -5.84
N ALA A 130 18.31 4.19 -4.95
CA ALA A 130 18.29 3.49 -3.67
C ALA A 130 18.21 1.97 -3.84
N HIS A 131 17.31 1.49 -4.70
CA HIS A 131 17.21 0.07 -5.03
C HIS A 131 18.45 -0.45 -5.77
N GLY A 132 19.00 0.34 -6.70
CA GLY A 132 20.22 -0.01 -7.44
C GLY A 132 21.44 -0.13 -6.53
N ALA A 133 21.55 0.71 -5.49
CA ALA A 133 22.61 0.61 -4.49
C ALA A 133 22.55 -0.69 -3.66
N LEU A 134 21.36 -1.31 -3.56
CA LEU A 134 21.14 -2.63 -2.97
C LEU A 134 21.33 -3.78 -3.97
N GLY A 135 21.66 -3.48 -5.23
CA GLY A 135 21.77 -4.46 -6.30
C GLY A 135 20.43 -5.01 -6.80
N VAL A 136 19.31 -4.36 -6.46
CA VAL A 136 17.97 -4.80 -6.90
C VAL A 136 17.79 -4.54 -8.39
N ASP A 137 17.30 -5.55 -9.12
CA ASP A 137 17.04 -5.43 -10.55
C ASP A 137 16.01 -4.28 -10.84
N PRO A 138 16.26 -3.41 -11.84
CA PRO A 138 15.34 -2.31 -12.15
C PRO A 138 13.89 -2.74 -12.42
N SER A 139 13.67 -3.97 -12.91
CA SER A 139 12.32 -4.51 -13.13
C SER A 139 11.53 -4.71 -11.83
N VAL A 140 12.19 -5.01 -10.71
CA VAL A 140 11.54 -5.10 -9.38
C VAL A 140 11.12 -3.71 -8.91
N THR A 141 11.95 -2.70 -9.15
CA THR A 141 11.60 -1.30 -8.85
C THR A 141 10.42 -0.84 -9.69
N ALA A 142 10.44 -1.09 -11.00
CA ALA A 142 9.34 -0.76 -11.89
C ALA A 142 8.04 -1.48 -11.49
N ALA A 143 8.10 -2.78 -11.19
CA ALA A 143 6.95 -3.53 -10.71
C ALA A 143 6.40 -2.98 -9.39
N THR A 144 7.27 -2.59 -8.46
CA THR A 144 6.87 -1.97 -7.19
C THR A 144 6.15 -0.64 -7.44
N LEU A 145 6.68 0.22 -8.32
CA LEU A 145 6.06 1.50 -8.69
C LEU A 145 4.72 1.33 -9.43
N ALA A 146 4.50 0.21 -10.11
CA ALA A 146 3.22 -0.09 -10.73
C ALA A 146 2.07 -0.28 -9.70
N ASP A 147 2.38 -0.49 -8.41
CA ASP A 147 1.35 -0.50 -7.36
C ASP A 147 0.66 0.86 -7.21
N VAL A 148 1.31 1.96 -7.62
CA VAL A 148 0.68 3.28 -7.67
C VAL A 148 -0.61 3.24 -8.50
N GLY A 149 -0.57 2.65 -9.69
CA GLY A 149 -1.75 2.50 -10.55
C GLY A 149 -2.81 1.58 -9.96
N VAL A 150 -2.39 0.50 -9.28
CA VAL A 150 -3.32 -0.39 -8.55
C VAL A 150 -4.07 0.40 -7.48
N GLN A 151 -3.37 1.25 -6.72
CA GLN A 151 -3.96 2.06 -5.66
C GLN A 151 -4.86 3.19 -6.20
N VAL A 152 -4.47 3.83 -7.31
CA VAL A 152 -5.30 4.85 -7.99
C VAL A 152 -6.59 4.22 -8.52
N ALA A 153 -6.51 3.09 -9.22
CA ALA A 153 -7.67 2.39 -9.75
C ALA A 153 -8.62 1.92 -8.62
N ARG A 154 -8.07 1.41 -7.52
CA ARG A 154 -8.85 1.07 -6.32
C ARG A 154 -9.57 2.28 -5.75
N SER A 155 -8.88 3.42 -5.64
CA SER A 155 -9.46 4.67 -5.15
C SER A 155 -10.59 5.16 -6.07
N ARG A 156 -10.39 5.15 -7.40
CA ARG A 156 -11.45 5.50 -8.35
C ARG A 156 -12.69 4.61 -8.19
N ARG A 157 -12.51 3.29 -8.04
CA ARG A 157 -13.65 2.38 -7.82
C ARG A 157 -14.43 2.73 -6.55
N MET A 158 -13.74 3.14 -5.49
CA MET A 158 -14.35 3.48 -4.20
C MET A 158 -15.06 4.84 -4.19
N PHE A 159 -14.48 5.84 -4.84
CA PHE A 159 -14.95 7.24 -4.74
C PHE A 159 -15.60 7.75 -6.03
N GLY A 160 -15.58 6.96 -7.10
CA GLY A 160 -16.15 7.32 -8.42
C GLY A 160 -15.39 8.40 -9.18
N ARG A 161 -14.23 8.84 -8.68
CA ARG A 161 -13.41 9.93 -9.24
C ARG A 161 -11.92 9.70 -9.01
N LEU A 162 -11.07 10.39 -9.77
CA LEU A 162 -9.62 10.37 -9.57
C LEU A 162 -9.24 10.87 -8.18
N CYS A 163 -8.56 10.03 -7.41
CA CYS A 163 -7.96 10.35 -6.11
C CYS A 163 -6.96 9.26 -5.68
N VAL A 164 -6.24 9.51 -4.58
CA VAL A 164 -5.37 8.52 -3.93
C VAL A 164 -5.75 8.42 -2.44
N GLU A 165 -6.56 7.43 -2.07
CA GLU A 165 -6.95 7.20 -0.66
C GLU A 165 -5.80 6.60 0.15
N THR A 166 -5.01 5.73 -0.48
CA THR A 166 -3.95 4.96 0.16
C THR A 166 -2.58 5.65 0.07
N ALA A 167 -2.53 6.98 0.15
CA ALA A 167 -1.28 7.74 -0.02
C ALA A 167 -0.19 7.32 1.00
N ALA A 168 -0.57 6.98 2.23
CA ALA A 168 0.36 6.49 3.26
C ALA A 168 1.01 5.15 2.86
N TRP A 169 0.24 4.24 2.25
CA TRP A 169 0.73 2.96 1.74
C TRP A 169 1.71 3.17 0.58
N VAL A 170 1.34 4.00 -0.39
CA VAL A 170 2.22 4.30 -1.53
C VAL A 170 3.51 4.96 -1.05
N ALA A 171 3.43 5.90 -0.09
CA ALA A 171 4.61 6.53 0.49
C ALA A 171 5.55 5.52 1.17
N ALA A 172 5.02 4.42 1.75
CA ALA A 172 5.85 3.37 2.35
C ALA A 172 6.73 2.64 1.32
N GLN A 173 6.30 2.56 0.07
CA GLN A 173 7.04 1.95 -1.05
C GLN A 173 8.33 2.74 -1.33
N PHE A 174 8.22 4.07 -1.30
CA PHE A 174 9.33 5.00 -1.54
C PHE A 174 10.36 5.10 -0.39
N ARG A 175 10.21 4.26 0.65
CA ARG A 175 11.15 4.14 1.78
C ARG A 175 12.08 2.93 1.65
N GLY A 176 12.13 2.28 0.48
CA GLY A 176 12.95 1.09 0.24
C GLY A 176 12.45 -0.14 1.01
N ARG A 177 11.13 -0.23 1.22
CA ARG A 177 10.51 -1.22 2.11
C ARG A 177 9.50 -2.13 1.45
N LEU A 178 9.08 -1.88 0.22
CA LEU A 178 8.17 -2.77 -0.48
C LEU A 178 8.83 -3.24 -1.76
N TYR A 179 8.80 -4.54 -2.00
CA TYR A 179 9.39 -5.16 -3.18
C TYR A 179 8.35 -6.08 -3.81
N TRP A 180 7.91 -5.73 -5.01
CA TRP A 180 6.99 -6.58 -5.77
C TRP A 180 7.77 -7.67 -6.50
N LEU A 181 7.66 -8.92 -6.03
CA LEU A 181 8.36 -10.08 -6.56
C LEU A 181 7.37 -11.10 -7.13
N GLY A 182 7.07 -11.00 -8.42
CA GLY A 182 6.09 -11.90 -9.07
C GLY A 182 4.67 -11.61 -8.60
N GLY A 183 3.97 -12.58 -8.02
CA GLY A 183 2.57 -12.43 -7.59
C GLY A 183 2.36 -11.69 -6.27
N LEU A 184 3.42 -11.45 -5.50
CA LEU A 184 3.34 -10.93 -4.14
C LEU A 184 4.27 -9.74 -3.94
N GLN A 185 3.96 -8.95 -2.92
CA GLN A 185 4.79 -7.86 -2.43
C GLN A 185 5.35 -8.22 -1.05
N PHE A 186 6.63 -7.91 -0.82
CA PHE A 186 7.31 -8.21 0.43
C PHE A 186 7.86 -6.95 1.08
N GLU A 187 7.65 -6.82 2.38
CA GLU A 187 8.18 -5.75 3.21
C GLU A 187 9.02 -6.31 4.37
N PRO A 188 10.28 -5.90 4.55
CA PRO A 188 11.03 -6.22 5.75
C PRO A 188 10.32 -5.70 7.00
N GLY A 189 10.14 -6.57 7.98
CA GLY A 189 9.47 -6.26 9.23
C GLY A 189 10.13 -6.98 10.40
N LEU A 190 9.65 -6.66 11.59
CA LEU A 190 9.98 -7.40 12.81
C LEU A 190 8.74 -8.17 13.27
N LEU A 191 8.97 -9.35 13.85
CA LEU A 191 7.95 -10.15 14.52
C LEU A 191 7.56 -9.49 15.83
N VAL A 192 6.61 -8.57 15.78
CA VAL A 192 6.11 -7.83 16.94
C VAL A 192 4.60 -7.71 16.88
N GLU A 193 3.99 -7.57 18.05
CA GLU A 193 2.57 -7.21 18.15
C GLU A 193 2.41 -5.71 17.91
N GLY A 194 1.47 -5.33 17.03
CA GLY A 194 1.21 -3.92 16.73
C GLY A 194 0.54 -3.71 15.38
N GLY A 195 -0.21 -2.60 15.25
CA GLY A 195 -0.88 -2.25 13.99
C GLY A 195 -1.88 -3.30 13.49
N GLY A 196 -2.52 -4.04 14.39
CA GLY A 196 -3.44 -5.13 14.06
C GLY A 196 -2.76 -6.49 13.80
N VAL A 197 -1.42 -6.54 13.79
CA VAL A 197 -0.65 -7.79 13.73
C VAL A 197 -0.58 -8.39 15.14
N GLU A 198 -0.96 -9.66 15.25
CA GLU A 198 -0.83 -10.46 16.46
C GLU A 198 0.42 -11.34 16.37
N TRP A 199 1.12 -11.54 17.48
CA TRP A 199 2.24 -12.46 17.55
C TRP A 199 2.23 -13.23 18.87
N TYR A 200 2.98 -14.33 18.92
CA TYR A 200 3.13 -15.15 20.12
C TYR A 200 3.81 -14.39 21.27
N SER A 201 3.55 -14.83 22.49
CA SER A 201 4.37 -14.42 23.65
C SER A 201 5.82 -14.89 23.50
N GLU A 202 6.74 -14.35 24.29
CA GLU A 202 8.16 -14.73 24.22
C GLU A 202 8.38 -16.22 24.49
N GLU A 203 7.67 -16.78 25.47
CA GLU A 203 7.76 -18.20 25.83
C GLU A 203 7.21 -19.12 24.71
N GLU A 204 6.03 -18.80 24.17
CA GLU A 204 5.45 -19.54 23.05
C GLU A 204 6.34 -19.47 21.80
N ALA A 205 6.83 -18.27 21.46
CA ALA A 205 7.73 -18.05 20.33
C ALA A 205 9.01 -18.88 20.43
N ALA A 206 9.62 -18.95 21.62
CA ALA A 206 10.81 -19.77 21.85
C ALA A 206 10.57 -21.26 21.57
N GLY A 207 9.36 -21.75 21.84
CA GLY A 207 8.95 -23.13 21.54
C GLY A 207 8.75 -23.45 20.05
N LEU A 208 8.63 -22.45 19.18
CA LEU A 208 8.38 -22.63 17.74
C LEU A 208 9.67 -22.79 16.92
N GLY A 209 10.83 -22.58 17.54
CA GLY A 209 12.15 -22.73 16.93
C GLY A 209 12.77 -21.43 16.39
N PRO A 210 13.92 -21.53 15.69
CA PRO A 210 14.69 -20.37 15.26
C PRO A 210 13.91 -19.41 14.33
N GLY A 211 14.11 -18.11 14.50
CA GLY A 211 13.51 -17.07 13.66
C GLY A 211 12.04 -16.75 13.97
N MET A 212 11.51 -17.22 15.11
CA MET A 212 10.15 -16.98 15.58
C MET A 212 10.07 -15.99 16.74
N GLY A 213 11.22 -15.59 17.30
CA GLY A 213 11.32 -14.76 18.49
C GLY A 213 10.75 -13.37 18.26
N ARG A 214 10.25 -12.73 19.33
CA ARG A 214 9.79 -11.34 19.23
C ARG A 214 10.97 -10.43 18.87
N GLY A 215 10.79 -9.60 17.85
CA GLY A 215 11.84 -8.75 17.31
C GLY A 215 12.72 -9.40 16.25
N ASP A 216 12.58 -10.71 15.98
CA ASP A 216 13.25 -11.35 14.86
C ASP A 216 12.77 -10.75 13.53
N VAL A 217 13.65 -10.74 12.54
CA VAL A 217 13.33 -10.22 11.19
C VAL A 217 12.42 -11.20 10.45
N ALA A 218 11.38 -10.66 9.82
CA ALA A 218 10.46 -11.39 8.96
C ALA A 218 10.16 -10.59 7.68
N LEU A 219 9.56 -11.26 6.69
CA LEU A 219 8.96 -10.59 5.54
C LEU A 219 7.44 -10.50 5.73
N ARG A 220 6.91 -9.28 5.77
CA ARG A 220 5.48 -9.03 5.67
C ARG A 220 5.06 -9.17 4.22
N LEU A 221 4.12 -10.06 3.99
CA LEU A 221 3.59 -10.40 2.68
C LEU A 221 2.30 -9.62 2.44
N HIS A 222 2.26 -8.95 1.29
CA HIS A 222 1.11 -8.18 0.81
C HIS A 222 0.66 -8.72 -0.55
N ILE A 223 -0.64 -8.67 -0.81
CA ILE A 223 -1.28 -9.32 -1.95
C ILE A 223 -1.81 -8.21 -2.87
N PRO A 224 -1.11 -7.91 -3.99
CA PRO A 224 -1.60 -6.97 -4.97
C PRO A 224 -2.87 -7.51 -5.65
N THR A 225 -3.66 -6.62 -6.25
CA THR A 225 -4.90 -7.02 -6.94
C THR A 225 -4.58 -8.03 -8.05
N GLY A 226 -5.21 -9.21 -8.00
CA GLY A 226 -5.06 -10.28 -9.01
C GLY A 226 -4.05 -11.39 -8.69
N GLY A 227 -3.25 -11.28 -7.62
CA GLY A 227 -2.05 -12.12 -7.37
C GLY A 227 -2.22 -13.41 -6.56
N LEU A 228 -3.34 -14.13 -6.67
CA LEU A 228 -3.55 -15.37 -5.89
C LEU A 228 -3.48 -16.65 -6.71
N ASP A 229 -3.04 -16.60 -7.97
CA ASP A 229 -2.79 -17.83 -8.71
C ASP A 229 -1.66 -18.64 -8.02
N PRO A 230 -1.81 -19.97 -7.86
CA PRO A 230 -0.85 -20.76 -7.08
C PRO A 230 0.58 -20.71 -7.62
N VAL A 231 0.75 -20.67 -8.95
CA VAL A 231 2.08 -20.70 -9.59
C VAL A 231 2.86 -19.42 -9.28
N SER A 232 2.21 -18.27 -9.38
CA SER A 232 2.81 -16.97 -9.08
C SER A 232 3.11 -16.81 -7.59
N VAL A 233 2.20 -17.29 -6.72
CA VAL A 233 2.41 -17.32 -5.27
C VAL A 233 3.63 -18.17 -4.91
N ASP A 234 3.71 -19.40 -5.43
CA ASP A 234 4.81 -20.32 -5.12
C ASP A 234 6.14 -19.77 -5.65
N GLY A 235 6.14 -19.20 -6.86
CA GLY A 235 7.32 -18.53 -7.43
C GLY A 235 7.77 -17.31 -6.63
N ALA A 236 6.84 -16.52 -6.10
CA ALA A 236 7.15 -15.36 -5.26
C ALA A 236 7.74 -15.78 -3.90
N LEU A 237 7.10 -16.74 -3.21
CA LEU A 237 7.58 -17.28 -1.93
C LEU A 237 8.96 -17.94 -2.07
N GLY A 238 9.19 -18.67 -3.17
CA GLY A 238 10.46 -19.34 -3.46
C GLY A 238 11.65 -18.39 -3.62
N ARG A 239 11.41 -17.12 -4.02
CA ARG A 239 12.49 -16.12 -4.17
C ARG A 239 12.66 -15.20 -2.97
N ALA A 240 11.67 -15.11 -2.09
CA ALA A 240 11.60 -14.05 -1.08
C ALA A 240 12.78 -14.04 -0.11
N ARG A 241 13.16 -15.20 0.46
CA ARG A 241 14.27 -15.30 1.42
C ARG A 241 15.63 -15.05 0.76
N GLY A 242 15.86 -15.60 -0.43
CA GLY A 242 17.06 -15.36 -1.23
C GLY A 242 17.22 -13.87 -1.57
N PHE A 243 16.15 -13.23 -2.04
CA PHE A 243 16.13 -11.80 -2.32
C PHE A 243 16.48 -10.96 -1.09
N ALA A 244 15.91 -11.29 0.08
CA ALA A 244 16.20 -10.58 1.33
C ALA A 244 17.66 -10.72 1.77
N ARG A 245 18.24 -11.92 1.64
CA ARG A 245 19.65 -12.16 1.94
C ARG A 245 20.58 -11.36 1.03
N GLU A 246 20.30 -11.40 -0.26
CA GLU A 246 21.15 -10.79 -1.29
C GLU A 246 21.11 -9.26 -1.24
N HIS A 247 19.92 -8.69 -1.13
CA HIS A 247 19.72 -7.25 -1.32
C HIS A 247 19.46 -6.48 -0.03
N LEU A 248 18.91 -7.12 1.00
CA LEU A 248 18.43 -6.44 2.21
C LEU A 248 19.29 -6.74 3.45
N GLY A 249 20.30 -7.61 3.31
CA GLY A 249 21.24 -7.94 4.36
C GLY A 249 20.62 -8.67 5.56
N CYS A 250 19.48 -9.32 5.38
CA CYS A 250 18.79 -10.06 6.44
C CYS A 250 18.38 -11.48 6.00
N ASP A 251 18.23 -12.39 6.97
CA ASP A 251 17.79 -13.77 6.71
C ASP A 251 16.45 -14.08 7.39
N PRO A 252 15.32 -13.65 6.79
CA PRO A 252 13.99 -13.89 7.36
C PRO A 252 13.60 -15.36 7.15
N VAL A 253 13.51 -16.12 8.24
CA VAL A 253 13.03 -17.52 8.21
C VAL A 253 11.51 -17.58 7.96
N VAL A 254 10.80 -16.50 8.28
CA VAL A 254 9.34 -16.45 8.32
C VAL A 254 8.82 -15.32 7.43
N ALA A 255 7.71 -15.60 6.74
CA ALA A 255 6.84 -14.58 6.20
C ALA A 255 5.54 -14.50 7.00
N THR A 256 5.06 -13.29 7.24
CA THR A 256 3.78 -13.02 7.92
C THR A 256 2.80 -12.37 6.94
N CYS A 257 1.51 -12.65 7.11
CA CYS A 257 0.44 -12.00 6.37
C CYS A 257 -0.71 -11.70 7.33
N THR A 258 -1.19 -10.45 7.31
CA THR A 258 -2.37 -10.03 8.07
C THR A 258 -3.43 -9.59 7.08
N SER A 259 -4.47 -10.41 6.90
CA SER A 259 -5.44 -10.20 5.83
C SER A 259 -6.82 -10.78 6.17
N TRP A 260 -7.86 -10.15 5.62
CA TRP A 260 -9.22 -10.70 5.61
C TRP A 260 -9.29 -12.04 4.88
N LEU A 261 -8.39 -12.28 3.91
CA LEU A 261 -8.29 -13.54 3.15
C LEU A 261 -7.93 -14.74 4.04
N LEU A 262 -7.37 -14.49 5.23
CA LEU A 262 -6.96 -15.53 6.17
C LEU A 262 -8.07 -15.96 7.16
N ASP A 263 -9.29 -15.42 7.07
CA ASP A 263 -10.42 -15.92 7.87
C ASP A 263 -10.78 -17.38 7.50
N PRO A 264 -10.66 -18.38 8.41
CA PRO A 264 -10.92 -19.79 8.11
C PRO A 264 -12.30 -20.08 7.54
N ARG A 265 -13.26 -19.18 7.77
CA ARG A 265 -14.63 -19.31 7.26
C ARG A 265 -14.69 -19.34 5.73
N TRP A 266 -13.71 -18.77 5.03
CA TRP A 266 -13.62 -18.85 3.57
C TRP A 266 -13.59 -20.29 3.05
N GLY A 267 -12.95 -21.22 3.78
CA GLY A 267 -12.87 -22.62 3.41
C GLY A 267 -14.25 -23.28 3.25
N GLY A 268 -15.18 -22.98 4.17
CA GLY A 268 -16.53 -23.55 4.15
C GLY A 268 -17.41 -23.00 3.03
N VAL A 269 -17.17 -21.75 2.61
CA VAL A 269 -18.07 -21.05 1.67
C VAL A 269 -17.53 -20.98 0.24
N LEU A 270 -16.22 -20.98 0.02
CA LEU A 270 -15.59 -20.87 -1.31
C LEU A 270 -15.18 -22.21 -1.92
N GLY A 271 -15.08 -23.28 -1.11
CA GLY A 271 -14.63 -24.60 -1.55
C GLY A 271 -13.13 -24.71 -1.78
N GLU A 272 -12.63 -25.94 -1.90
CA GLU A 272 -11.18 -26.26 -1.88
C GLU A 272 -10.41 -25.77 -3.11
N GLU A 273 -11.10 -25.63 -4.24
CA GLU A 273 -10.53 -25.18 -5.51
C GLU A 273 -10.34 -23.66 -5.58
N SER A 274 -10.86 -22.91 -4.59
CA SER A 274 -10.67 -21.47 -4.52
C SER A 274 -9.21 -21.10 -4.28
N ASN A 275 -8.67 -20.19 -5.08
CA ASN A 275 -7.33 -19.64 -4.88
C ASN A 275 -7.15 -18.99 -3.49
N ILE A 276 -8.20 -18.36 -2.94
CA ILE A 276 -8.17 -17.82 -1.57
C ILE A 276 -7.94 -18.93 -0.55
N VAL A 277 -8.68 -20.04 -0.69
CA VAL A 277 -8.59 -21.19 0.25
C VAL A 277 -7.25 -21.88 0.12
N ARG A 278 -6.74 -22.06 -1.10
CA ARG A 278 -5.39 -22.60 -1.34
C ARG A 278 -4.32 -21.71 -0.74
N PHE A 279 -4.40 -20.39 -0.94
CA PHE A 279 -3.47 -19.42 -0.36
C PHE A 279 -3.48 -19.50 1.17
N GLN A 280 -4.67 -19.45 1.77
CA GLN A 280 -4.87 -19.53 3.21
C GLN A 280 -4.24 -20.79 3.84
N ARG A 281 -4.36 -21.95 3.19
CA ARG A 281 -3.83 -23.24 3.69
C ARG A 281 -2.31 -23.26 3.86
N ARG A 282 -1.59 -22.28 3.31
CA ARG A 282 -0.13 -22.15 3.47
C ARG A 282 0.26 -21.59 4.85
N PHE A 283 -0.67 -20.96 5.57
CA PHE A 283 -0.36 -20.23 6.79
C PHE A 283 -0.82 -20.96 8.05
N THR A 284 0.02 -20.91 9.08
CA THR A 284 -0.37 -21.16 10.47
C THR A 284 -0.91 -19.87 11.05
N LEU A 285 -2.13 -19.88 11.58
CA LEU A 285 -2.74 -18.69 12.18
C LEU A 285 -2.24 -18.45 13.60
N VAL A 286 -2.12 -17.18 13.95
CA VAL A 286 -1.82 -16.70 15.30
C VAL A 286 -2.92 -15.74 15.75
N GLY A 287 -3.24 -15.77 17.05
CA GLY A 287 -4.22 -14.87 17.65
C GLY A 287 -5.67 -15.06 17.16
N GLY A 288 -6.54 -14.17 17.64
CA GLY A 288 -7.99 -14.21 17.37
C GLY A 288 -8.40 -13.40 16.15
N GLY A 289 -7.54 -12.49 15.69
CA GLY A 289 -7.79 -11.52 14.64
C GLY A 289 -8.60 -10.31 15.10
N GLN A 290 -8.79 -9.38 14.17
CA GLN A 290 -9.52 -8.12 14.36
C GLN A 290 -10.82 -8.12 13.52
N PRO A 291 -11.79 -7.23 13.80
CA PRO A 291 -12.93 -7.02 12.92
C PRO A 291 -12.49 -6.74 11.48
N GLY A 292 -13.05 -7.44 10.49
CA GLY A 292 -12.60 -7.40 9.10
C GLY A 292 -13.65 -7.02 8.07
N ASP A 293 -14.87 -6.66 8.50
CA ASP A 293 -15.94 -6.28 7.57
C ASP A 293 -15.54 -5.08 6.69
N ALA A 294 -14.84 -4.09 7.26
CA ALA A 294 -14.38 -2.92 6.51
C ALA A 294 -13.38 -3.29 5.39
N ASP A 295 -12.48 -4.25 5.63
CA ASP A 295 -11.58 -4.78 4.62
C ASP A 295 -12.35 -5.53 3.54
N VAL A 296 -13.26 -6.41 3.94
CA VAL A 296 -14.12 -7.15 3.00
C VAL A 296 -14.92 -6.18 2.12
N PHE A 297 -15.49 -5.10 2.68
CA PHE A 297 -16.21 -4.09 1.91
C PHE A 297 -15.31 -3.42 0.87
N ARG A 298 -14.11 -3.00 1.29
CA ARG A 298 -13.17 -2.34 0.40
C ARG A 298 -12.64 -3.26 -0.70
N PHE A 299 -12.32 -4.51 -0.38
CA PHE A 299 -11.64 -5.42 -1.31
C PHE A 299 -12.59 -6.28 -2.15
N VAL A 300 -13.77 -6.62 -1.63
CA VAL A 300 -14.77 -7.41 -2.38
C VAL A 300 -15.72 -6.51 -3.18
N PHE A 301 -16.20 -5.42 -2.57
CA PHE A 301 -17.21 -4.56 -3.18
C PHE A 301 -16.65 -3.24 -3.71
N GLY A 302 -15.41 -2.89 -3.36
CA GLY A 302 -14.84 -1.60 -3.74
C GLY A 302 -15.58 -0.45 -3.06
N MET A 303 -16.06 -0.64 -1.83
CA MET A 303 -16.85 0.37 -1.11
C MET A 303 -16.39 0.50 0.34
N PRO A 304 -16.40 1.71 0.94
CA PRO A 304 -16.05 1.88 2.36
C PRO A 304 -17.10 1.27 3.29
N ARG A 305 -18.37 1.20 2.84
CA ARG A 305 -19.49 0.57 3.53
C ARG A 305 -20.41 -0.08 2.51
N VAL A 306 -21.07 -1.15 2.91
CA VAL A 306 -21.99 -1.90 2.06
C VAL A 306 -23.37 -1.91 2.73
N ASP A 307 -24.38 -1.45 2.00
CA ASP A 307 -25.76 -1.77 2.34
C ASP A 307 -26.04 -3.21 1.90
N VAL A 308 -26.23 -4.09 2.89
CA VAL A 308 -26.37 -5.54 2.69
C VAL A 308 -27.57 -5.87 1.79
N GLY A 309 -28.67 -5.09 1.88
CA GLY A 309 -29.87 -5.34 1.09
C GLY A 309 -29.66 -5.17 -0.41
N SER A 310 -28.86 -4.17 -0.79
CA SER A 310 -28.58 -3.79 -2.18
C SER A 310 -27.22 -4.27 -2.70
N ALA A 311 -26.42 -4.92 -1.86
CA ALA A 311 -25.10 -5.43 -2.22
C ALA A 311 -25.16 -6.40 -3.43
N PRO A 312 -24.20 -6.31 -4.37
CA PRO A 312 -24.15 -7.21 -5.50
C PRO A 312 -23.89 -8.65 -5.05
N ARG A 313 -24.41 -9.63 -5.79
CA ARG A 313 -24.34 -11.07 -5.49
C ARG A 313 -23.91 -11.89 -6.71
N ARG A 314 -23.07 -11.32 -7.57
CA ARG A 314 -22.68 -11.84 -8.89
C ARG A 314 -21.68 -12.99 -8.74
N THR A 315 -20.71 -12.85 -7.84
CA THR A 315 -19.69 -13.87 -7.59
C THR A 315 -20.01 -14.71 -6.36
N ARG A 316 -19.36 -15.87 -6.24
CA ARG A 316 -19.46 -16.73 -5.04
C ARG A 316 -18.95 -16.00 -3.79
N LEU A 317 -17.90 -15.20 -3.94
CA LEU A 317 -17.32 -14.41 -2.87
C LEU A 317 -18.29 -13.32 -2.39
N GLU A 318 -18.87 -12.55 -3.31
CA GLU A 318 -19.89 -11.54 -3.00
C GLU A 318 -21.09 -12.17 -2.26
N ARG A 319 -21.63 -13.29 -2.76
CA ARG A 319 -22.73 -14.02 -2.11
C ARG A 319 -22.39 -14.46 -0.69
N ALA A 320 -21.22 -15.08 -0.51
CA ALA A 320 -20.78 -15.56 0.79
C ALA A 320 -20.68 -14.44 1.82
N VAL A 321 -20.22 -13.24 1.40
CA VAL A 321 -20.18 -12.07 2.28
C VAL A 321 -21.58 -11.65 2.68
N VAL A 322 -22.49 -11.47 1.71
CA VAL A 322 -23.83 -10.97 1.97
C VAL A 322 -24.63 -11.92 2.86
N GLU A 323 -24.63 -13.22 2.55
CA GLU A 323 -25.31 -14.25 3.35
C GLU A 323 -24.84 -14.25 4.81
N ARG A 324 -23.53 -14.05 5.02
CA ARG A 324 -22.94 -13.98 6.36
C ARG A 324 -23.43 -12.77 7.16
N LEU A 325 -23.53 -11.62 6.51
CA LEU A 325 -23.98 -10.38 7.15
C LEU A 325 -25.50 -10.44 7.44
N GLU A 326 -26.29 -10.99 6.52
CA GLU A 326 -27.73 -11.21 6.71
C GLU A 326 -28.02 -12.15 7.89
N SER A 327 -27.14 -13.13 8.15
CA SER A 327 -27.26 -14.02 9.31
C SER A 327 -26.75 -13.40 10.62
N GLY A 328 -26.46 -12.09 10.65
CA GLY A 328 -25.89 -11.39 11.82
C GLY A 328 -24.43 -11.75 12.13
N GLY A 329 -23.73 -12.35 11.18
CA GLY A 329 -22.32 -12.68 11.31
C GLY A 329 -21.41 -11.56 10.83
N SER A 330 -20.12 -11.68 11.16
CA SER A 330 -19.04 -10.81 10.66
C SER A 330 -17.85 -11.62 10.15
N TRP A 331 -16.94 -10.92 9.48
CA TRP A 331 -15.64 -11.38 9.00
C TRP A 331 -14.50 -10.82 9.84
N ARG A 332 -13.35 -11.50 9.81
CA ARG A 332 -12.15 -11.10 10.57
C ARG A 332 -10.94 -10.92 9.67
N VAL A 333 -10.09 -9.96 10.04
CA VAL A 333 -8.69 -9.93 9.58
C VAL A 333 -7.90 -10.84 10.50
N ARG A 334 -7.21 -11.84 9.93
CA ARG A 334 -6.37 -12.78 10.70
C ARG A 334 -4.91 -12.56 10.37
N THR A 335 -4.04 -12.81 11.35
CA THR A 335 -2.60 -12.90 11.14
C THR A 335 -2.22 -14.37 11.00
N GLY A 336 -1.41 -14.67 9.98
CA GLY A 336 -0.82 -15.98 9.78
C GLY A 336 0.64 -15.87 9.37
N TRP A 337 1.37 -16.96 9.55
CA TRP A 337 2.77 -17.06 9.19
C TRP A 337 3.08 -18.38 8.47
N LEU A 338 4.12 -18.37 7.66
CA LEU A 338 4.70 -19.55 7.03
C LEU A 338 6.22 -19.48 7.10
N ARG A 339 6.88 -20.64 7.01
CA ARG A 339 8.33 -20.68 6.83
C ARG A 339 8.66 -20.46 5.37
N LEU A 340 9.62 -19.57 5.12
CA LEU A 340 10.17 -19.38 3.79
C LEU A 340 11.12 -20.52 3.45
N PRO A 341 11.09 -21.04 2.21
CA PRO A 341 12.07 -22.02 1.76
C PRO A 341 13.49 -21.45 1.85
N GLU A 342 14.46 -22.34 2.06
CA GLU A 342 15.89 -21.99 2.10
C GLU A 342 16.44 -21.48 0.78
#